data_AF-A0A7X0LLD9-F1
#
_entry.id   AF-A0A7X0LLD9-F1
#
_cell.length_a   1.000
_cell.length_b   1.000
_cell.length_c   1.000
_cell.angle_alpha   90.00
_cell.angle_beta   90.00
_cell.angle_gamma   90.00
#
_symmetry.space_group_name_H-M   'P 1'
#
loop_
_entity.id
_entity.type
_entity.pdbx_description
1 polymer ?
#
loop_
_entity_poly.entity_id
_entity_poly.type
_entity_poly.pdbx_seq_one_letter_code
_entity_poly.pdbx_strand_id
1 'polypeptide(L)'
;MSDERFDCPNCGKAYRWQTKIAGKKVKCACGQKFRVPMMPGGDAEPEGPLVGAGDSPVIEVVESSPTEKPKPQAPEPNPYELDLPGDEPHGETAPISARSSEGAAAKGGKCPSCNTQLRPGAVICMNCGFNLAEGAKVQTVVESAPAEDQTPAAGRGSDATVGGVAAAVGEERVIARTRLQEDLAADMEKRHHFQEKTLPLIFLGIGAVLLLLNAFVLTPMLGDVLSLPMSVGESVGALIVYVILFAIQLPCLFIGILVISKLFGSAFGELFSALKKLAALALLAGQFDVMVDLGFDIMLGGLGFLAFWLKMALSFGVFWGLSKQMFDELEPTETIVLWIAMLFLPGFILLGVLFLLGASL
;
A
#
# COMPACT_ATOMS: atom_id res chain seq x y z
N MET A 1 -12.74 26.13 20.98
CA MET A 1 -11.64 25.71 20.10
C MET A 1 -11.00 26.97 19.57
N SER A 2 -9.82 27.32 20.07
CA SER A 2 -9.08 28.49 19.64
C SER A 2 -8.70 28.29 18.18
N ASP A 3 -9.09 29.21 17.29
CA ASP A 3 -8.62 29.19 15.91
C ASP A 3 -7.15 29.59 15.89
N GLU A 4 -6.28 28.60 15.96
CA GLU A 4 -4.83 28.80 15.86
C GLU A 4 -4.51 29.31 14.45
N ARG A 5 -3.91 30.50 14.38
CA ARG A 5 -3.53 31.18 13.14
C ARG A 5 -2.03 31.45 13.14
N PHE A 6 -1.45 31.59 11.95
CA PHE A 6 -0.08 32.03 11.75
C PHE A 6 -0.04 33.07 10.61
N ASP A 7 0.93 33.98 10.67
CA ASP A 7 1.04 35.09 9.72
C ASP A 7 2.13 34.83 8.67
N CYS A 8 1.91 35.28 7.44
CA CYS A 8 2.94 35.24 6.42
C CYS A 8 4.08 36.22 6.76
N PRO A 9 5.36 35.80 6.72
CA PRO A 9 6.49 36.64 7.13
C PRO A 9 6.75 37.83 6.19
N ASN A 10 6.17 37.83 4.99
CA ASN A 10 6.34 38.91 4.00
C ASN A 10 5.19 39.93 4.03
N CYS A 11 3.93 39.47 4.03
CA CYS A 11 2.76 40.37 3.91
C CYS A 11 1.88 40.45 5.17
N GLY A 12 2.16 39.67 6.21
CA GLY A 12 1.39 39.67 7.47
C GLY A 12 -0.02 39.10 7.37
N LYS A 13 -0.39 38.43 6.26
CA LYS A 13 -1.71 37.78 6.17
C LYS A 13 -1.79 36.57 7.10
N ALA A 14 -2.84 36.52 7.91
CA ALA A 14 -3.15 35.40 8.80
C ALA A 14 -3.80 34.23 8.05
N TYR A 15 -3.28 33.03 8.28
CA TYR A 15 -3.79 31.76 7.77
C TYR A 15 -4.21 30.85 8.92
N ARG A 16 -5.24 30.02 8.70
CA ARG A 16 -5.68 29.03 9.69
C ARG A 16 -4.70 27.85 9.70
N TRP A 17 -4.21 27.49 10.88
CA TRP A 17 -3.33 26.34 11.03
C TRP A 17 -4.10 25.03 10.85
N GLN A 18 -3.52 24.08 10.13
CA GLN A 18 -4.07 22.73 9.98
C GLN A 18 -2.95 21.69 10.08
N THR A 19 -3.24 20.57 10.73
CA THR A 19 -2.32 19.43 10.89
C THR A 19 -1.83 18.88 9.54
N LYS A 20 -2.66 18.93 8.49
CA LYS A 20 -2.31 18.47 7.14
C LYS A 20 -1.20 19.28 6.46
N ILE A 21 -1.02 20.55 6.84
CA ILE A 21 -0.03 21.47 6.24
C ILE A 21 1.15 21.77 7.16
N ALA A 22 1.10 21.33 8.41
CA ALA A 22 2.19 21.50 9.37
C ALA A 22 3.52 20.92 8.83
N GLY A 23 4.57 21.74 8.83
CA GLY A 23 5.90 21.37 8.30
C GLY A 23 6.02 21.35 6.77
N LYS A 24 4.94 21.53 6.02
CA LYS A 24 4.94 21.57 4.54
C LYS A 24 5.28 22.96 4.02
N LYS A 25 5.83 23.01 2.80
CA LYS A 25 6.06 24.26 2.06
C LYS A 25 4.75 24.73 1.44
N VAL A 26 4.36 25.97 1.72
CA VAL A 26 3.17 26.59 1.14
C VAL A 26 3.52 27.91 0.48
N LYS A 27 2.71 28.33 -0.49
CA LYS A 27 2.86 29.61 -1.19
C LYS A 27 1.80 30.59 -0.66
N CYS A 28 2.23 31.74 -0.15
CA CYS A 28 1.33 32.83 0.22
C CYS A 28 0.68 33.44 -1.03
N ALA A 29 -0.47 34.09 -0.85
CA ALA A 29 -1.09 34.92 -1.88
C ALA A 29 -0.20 36.09 -2.36
N CYS A 30 0.76 36.55 -1.54
CA CYS A 30 1.75 37.55 -1.97
C CYS A 30 2.90 36.96 -2.82
N GLY A 31 2.92 35.65 -3.04
CA GLY A 31 3.95 34.96 -3.82
C GLY A 31 5.07 34.32 -3.00
N GLN A 32 5.26 34.72 -1.73
CA GLN A 32 6.32 34.18 -0.87
C GLN A 32 6.07 32.69 -0.55
N LYS A 33 7.09 31.85 -0.76
CA LYS A 33 7.09 30.46 -0.29
C LYS A 33 7.72 30.40 1.10
N PHE A 34 7.10 29.67 2.02
CA PHE A 34 7.59 29.50 3.39
C PHE A 34 7.09 28.16 3.97
N ARG A 35 7.66 27.72 5.09
CA ARG A 35 7.20 26.51 5.78
C ARG A 35 6.21 26.85 6.88
N VAL A 36 5.13 26.10 6.94
CA VAL A 36 4.15 26.21 8.03
C VAL A 36 4.76 25.63 9.31
N PRO A 37 4.66 26.31 10.46
CA PRO A 37 5.17 25.82 11.74
C PRO A 37 4.56 24.46 12.11
N MET A 38 5.37 23.57 12.70
CA MET A 38 4.94 22.22 13.12
C MET A 38 3.97 22.25 14.31
N MET A 39 3.99 23.32 15.10
CA MET A 39 3.11 23.51 16.24
C MET A 39 2.28 24.79 16.04
N PRO A 40 1.02 24.80 16.50
CA PRO A 40 0.20 25.99 16.44
C PRO A 40 0.79 27.13 17.29
N GLY A 41 0.73 28.35 16.77
CA GLY A 41 1.29 29.53 17.43
C GLY A 41 2.80 29.73 17.26
N GLY A 42 3.48 28.90 16.45
CA GLY A 42 4.84 29.20 16.01
C GLY A 42 4.85 30.28 14.91
N ASP A 43 5.90 31.09 14.86
CA ASP A 43 6.12 32.03 13.77
C ASP A 43 6.51 31.29 12.48
N ALA A 44 6.06 31.81 11.34
CA ALA A 44 6.43 31.27 10.03
C ALA A 44 7.89 31.63 9.71
N GLU A 45 8.75 30.63 9.61
CA GLU A 45 10.16 30.83 9.27
C GLU A 45 10.32 31.03 7.75
N PRO A 46 10.95 32.14 7.29
CA PRO A 46 11.19 32.36 5.87
C PRO A 46 12.20 31.34 5.34
N GLU A 47 11.95 30.76 4.16
CA GLU A 47 13.01 30.00 3.48
C GLU A 47 14.11 30.98 3.08
N GLY A 48 15.25 30.91 3.77
CA GLY A 48 16.47 31.57 3.33
C GLY A 48 16.92 31.03 1.96
N PRO A 49 17.84 31.72 1.26
CA PRO A 49 18.38 31.25 -0.01
C PRO A 49 19.10 29.91 0.20
N LEU A 50 18.39 28.81 -0.04
CA LEU A 50 18.94 27.46 0.02
C LEU A 50 19.75 27.21 -1.25
N VAL A 51 21.07 27.25 -1.09
CA VAL A 51 22.03 26.67 -2.03
C VAL A 51 21.63 25.20 -2.24
N GLY A 52 21.42 24.83 -3.50
CA GLY A 52 20.51 23.75 -3.89
C GLY A 52 20.93 22.32 -3.56
N ALA A 53 19.94 21.43 -3.59
CA ALA A 53 19.97 20.09 -4.20
C ALA A 53 18.69 19.33 -3.83
N GLY A 54 18.03 18.72 -4.83
CA GLY A 54 17.17 17.56 -4.63
C GLY A 54 15.66 17.82 -4.76
N ASP A 55 15.16 17.69 -5.98
CA ASP A 55 13.73 17.53 -6.28
C ASP A 55 13.10 16.40 -5.46
N SER A 56 11.99 16.72 -4.79
CA SER A 56 11.04 15.74 -4.29
C SER A 56 9.62 16.20 -4.67
N PRO A 57 8.76 15.26 -5.08
CA PRO A 57 7.53 15.59 -5.79
C PRO A 57 6.51 16.25 -4.88
N VAL A 58 5.92 17.33 -5.40
CA VAL A 58 4.78 18.03 -4.83
C VAL A 58 3.56 17.11 -4.95
N ILE A 59 3.11 16.52 -3.84
CA ILE A 59 1.81 15.83 -3.78
C ILE A 59 0.73 16.91 -3.57
N GLU A 60 0.01 17.20 -4.65
CA GLU A 60 -1.15 18.10 -4.66
C GLU A 60 -2.34 17.39 -4.01
N VAL A 61 -2.63 17.71 -2.75
CA VAL A 61 -3.78 17.21 -2.01
C VAL A 61 -5.01 18.02 -2.42
N VAL A 62 -5.82 17.46 -3.31
CA VAL A 62 -7.16 17.97 -3.65
C VAL A 62 -8.13 17.53 -2.56
N GLU A 63 -8.78 18.50 -1.91
CA GLU A 63 -9.81 18.32 -0.89
C GLU A 63 -11.20 18.53 -1.53
N SER A 64 -12.02 17.47 -1.60
CA SER A 64 -13.46 17.47 -1.89
C SER A 64 -14.26 17.76 -0.60
N SER A 65 -15.27 18.64 -0.52
CA SER A 65 -16.68 18.54 -1.00
C SER A 65 -17.53 19.66 -0.28
N PRO A 66 -18.87 19.87 -0.47
CA PRO A 66 -19.83 19.36 -1.47
C PRO A 66 -20.84 20.40 -2.07
N THR A 67 -21.56 19.96 -3.12
CA THR A 67 -22.90 20.35 -3.62
C THR A 67 -23.19 21.77 -4.12
N GLU A 68 -23.29 21.92 -5.46
CA GLU A 68 -24.49 22.47 -6.10
C GLU A 68 -24.56 21.99 -7.56
N LYS A 69 -25.75 21.63 -8.05
CA LYS A 69 -25.99 21.05 -9.38
C LYS A 69 -26.49 22.13 -10.34
N PRO A 70 -25.79 22.42 -11.46
CA PRO A 70 -26.44 23.06 -12.60
C PRO A 70 -26.27 22.35 -13.96
N LYS A 71 -27.35 22.49 -14.71
CA LYS A 71 -27.72 22.26 -16.12
C LYS A 71 -26.58 22.13 -17.17
N PRO A 72 -26.76 21.30 -18.24
CA PRO A 72 -25.73 21.08 -19.25
C PRO A 72 -25.51 22.31 -20.14
N GLN A 73 -24.24 22.73 -20.25
CA GLN A 73 -23.75 23.69 -21.25
C GLN A 73 -22.74 23.01 -22.20
N ALA A 74 -22.74 23.49 -23.44
CA ALA A 74 -21.94 23.04 -24.57
C ALA A 74 -20.42 23.04 -24.29
N PRO A 75 -19.62 22.21 -25.00
CA PRO A 75 -18.19 22.07 -24.73
C PRO A 75 -17.44 23.38 -24.99
N GLU A 76 -16.80 23.91 -23.94
CA GLU A 76 -15.81 24.98 -24.03
C GLU A 76 -14.46 24.44 -24.55
N PRO A 77 -13.69 25.28 -25.26
CA PRO A 77 -12.41 24.90 -25.85
C PRO A 77 -11.33 24.68 -24.78
N ASN A 78 -10.53 23.63 -24.99
CA ASN A 78 -9.43 23.19 -24.13
C ASN A 78 -8.35 24.28 -23.97
N PRO A 79 -8.04 24.75 -22.74
CA PRO A 79 -7.03 25.78 -22.49
C PRO A 79 -5.58 25.26 -22.41
N TYR A 80 -5.31 24.03 -22.87
CA TYR A 80 -3.96 23.43 -22.89
C TYR A 80 -3.40 23.22 -24.30
N GLU A 81 -3.65 24.14 -25.23
CA GLU A 81 -2.79 24.27 -26.42
C GLU A 81 -1.65 25.21 -26.06
N LEU A 82 -0.56 24.63 -25.55
CA LEU A 82 0.70 25.32 -25.36
C LEU A 82 1.34 25.50 -26.74
N ASP A 83 1.30 26.72 -27.27
CA ASP A 83 2.07 27.14 -28.43
C ASP A 83 3.57 26.93 -28.18
N LEU A 84 4.13 25.87 -28.75
CA LEU A 84 5.57 25.68 -28.88
C LEU A 84 6.09 26.66 -29.94
N PRO A 85 6.97 27.62 -29.60
CA PRO A 85 7.61 28.47 -30.60
C PRO A 85 8.48 27.61 -31.51
N GLY A 86 8.28 27.76 -32.82
CA GLY A 86 9.05 27.08 -33.85
C GLY A 86 10.52 27.48 -33.82
N ASP A 87 11.39 26.47 -33.69
CA ASP A 87 12.83 26.59 -33.85
C ASP A 87 13.17 26.73 -35.35
N GLU A 88 13.72 27.89 -35.72
CA GLU A 88 14.55 28.06 -36.91
C GLU A 88 15.98 28.50 -36.50
N PRO A 89 17.00 28.26 -37.34
CA PRO A 89 18.31 27.78 -36.90
C PRO A 89 19.38 28.86 -36.84
N HIS A 90 20.18 28.89 -35.77
CA HIS A 90 21.44 29.64 -35.74
C HIS A 90 22.57 28.92 -34.98
N GLY A 91 23.62 28.56 -35.73
CA GLY A 91 24.95 29.18 -35.57
C GLY A 91 25.76 28.89 -34.31
N GLU A 92 26.64 27.90 -34.42
CA GLU A 92 28.09 28.01 -34.19
C GLU A 92 28.57 28.71 -32.90
N THR A 93 28.90 27.91 -31.87
CA THR A 93 29.99 28.23 -30.93
C THR A 93 30.76 26.98 -30.48
N ALA A 94 32.04 27.21 -30.21
CA ALA A 94 33.21 26.32 -30.15
C ALA A 94 33.23 25.24 -29.04
N PRO A 95 34.16 24.26 -29.09
CA PRO A 95 34.09 23.04 -28.29
C PRO A 95 34.62 23.24 -26.87
N ILE A 96 33.79 22.95 -25.87
CA ILE A 96 34.23 22.78 -24.49
C ILE A 96 34.81 21.37 -24.35
N SER A 97 36.13 21.33 -24.19
CA SER A 97 36.92 20.12 -23.96
C SER A 97 36.60 19.52 -22.59
N ALA A 98 35.71 18.54 -22.58
CA ALA A 98 35.49 17.64 -21.45
C ALA A 98 36.60 16.57 -21.45
N ARG A 99 37.50 16.63 -20.46
CA ARG A 99 38.39 15.49 -20.16
C ARG A 99 37.55 14.36 -19.57
N SER A 100 37.16 13.46 -20.46
CA SER A 100 36.74 12.09 -20.20
C SER A 100 37.78 11.39 -19.31
N SER A 101 37.37 10.99 -18.10
CA SER A 101 37.98 9.83 -17.46
C SER A 101 37.18 8.63 -17.94
N GLU A 102 37.68 8.00 -19.00
CA GLU A 102 37.18 6.72 -19.54
C GLU A 102 37.39 5.61 -18.49
N GLY A 103 36.49 5.57 -17.51
CA GLY A 103 36.22 4.37 -16.73
C GLY A 103 35.47 3.41 -17.64
N ALA A 104 36.11 2.30 -18.01
CA ALA A 104 35.57 1.27 -18.88
C ALA A 104 34.17 0.82 -18.40
N ALA A 105 33.12 1.33 -19.05
CA ALA A 105 31.75 0.91 -18.83
C ALA A 105 31.65 -0.57 -19.17
N ALA A 106 31.50 -1.41 -18.16
CA ALA A 106 31.38 -2.85 -18.31
C ALA A 106 30.18 -3.17 -19.21
N LYS A 107 30.45 -3.78 -20.36
CA LYS A 107 29.43 -4.40 -21.21
C LYS A 107 28.66 -5.39 -20.34
N GLY A 108 27.34 -5.21 -20.23
CA GLY A 108 26.48 -5.85 -19.22
C GLY A 108 26.83 -7.31 -18.95
N GLY A 109 27.29 -7.59 -17.73
CA GLY A 109 27.70 -8.91 -17.26
C GLY A 109 26.99 -9.31 -15.96
N LYS A 110 27.31 -10.50 -15.44
CA LYS A 110 26.88 -10.91 -14.10
C LYS A 110 27.80 -10.31 -13.04
N CYS A 111 27.27 -9.98 -11.87
CA CYS A 111 28.06 -9.49 -10.76
C CYS A 111 29.08 -10.56 -10.30
N PRO A 112 30.38 -10.26 -10.20
CA PRO A 112 31.39 -11.25 -9.81
C PRO A 112 31.28 -11.71 -8.35
N SER A 113 30.57 -10.97 -7.49
CA SER A 113 30.42 -11.30 -6.07
C SER A 113 29.21 -12.20 -5.80
N CYS A 114 28.05 -11.90 -6.39
CA CYS A 114 26.79 -12.65 -6.13
C CYS A 114 26.17 -13.31 -7.38
N ASN A 115 26.83 -13.24 -8.53
CA ASN A 115 26.40 -13.82 -9.81
C ASN A 115 25.03 -13.35 -10.35
N THR A 116 24.47 -12.27 -9.81
CA THR A 116 23.22 -11.66 -10.28
C THR A 116 23.43 -10.90 -11.59
N GLN A 117 22.47 -10.96 -12.53
CA GLN A 117 22.52 -10.24 -13.79
C GLN A 117 22.50 -8.72 -13.55
N LEU A 118 23.45 -7.97 -14.13
CA LEU A 118 23.51 -6.51 -14.00
C LEU A 118 23.01 -5.82 -15.28
N ARG A 119 22.45 -4.61 -15.13
CA ARG A 119 22.11 -3.75 -16.27
C ARG A 119 23.39 -3.23 -16.93
N PRO A 120 23.42 -3.05 -18.26
CA PRO A 120 24.55 -2.43 -18.96
C PRO A 120 24.86 -1.05 -18.35
N GLY A 121 26.12 -0.79 -18.02
CA GLY A 121 26.54 0.46 -17.38
C GLY A 121 26.28 0.55 -15.87
N ALA A 122 25.81 -0.51 -15.21
CA ALA A 122 25.73 -0.53 -13.74
C ALA A 122 27.15 -0.44 -13.15
N VAL A 123 27.36 0.53 -12.25
CA VAL A 123 28.63 0.71 -11.52
C VAL A 123 28.63 -0.07 -10.21
N ILE A 124 27.47 -0.30 -9.59
CA ILE A 124 27.33 -1.04 -8.33
C ILE A 124 26.23 -2.11 -8.47
N CYS A 125 26.48 -3.30 -7.94
CA CYS A 125 25.48 -4.35 -7.84
C CYS A 125 24.50 -4.06 -6.69
N MET A 126 23.23 -3.82 -7.01
CA MET A 126 22.19 -3.56 -6.00
C MET A 126 21.87 -4.74 -5.09
N ASN A 127 22.21 -5.98 -5.48
CA ASN A 127 21.92 -7.17 -4.68
C ASN A 127 22.96 -7.43 -3.58
N CYS A 128 24.22 -7.05 -3.80
CA CYS A 128 25.29 -7.34 -2.84
C CYS A 128 26.19 -6.15 -2.50
N GLY A 129 26.04 -4.98 -3.12
CA GLY A 129 26.89 -3.82 -2.89
C GLY A 129 28.31 -3.95 -3.46
N PHE A 130 28.53 -4.80 -4.47
CA PHE A 130 29.83 -4.88 -5.15
C PHE A 130 29.99 -3.76 -6.18
N ASN A 131 31.02 -2.93 -6.04
CA ASN A 131 31.35 -1.86 -6.97
C ASN A 131 32.21 -2.42 -8.11
N LEU A 132 31.68 -2.36 -9.33
CA LEU A 132 32.29 -2.89 -10.54
C LEU A 132 33.39 -1.98 -11.09
N ALA A 133 33.37 -0.69 -10.77
CA ALA A 133 34.43 0.23 -11.12
C ALA A 133 35.66 0.04 -10.22
N GLU A 134 35.45 -0.22 -8.93
CA GLU A 134 36.52 -0.38 -7.94
C GLU A 134 36.95 -1.85 -7.76
N GLY A 135 36.15 -2.81 -8.22
CA GLY A 135 36.42 -4.24 -8.04
C GLY A 135 36.33 -4.71 -6.57
N ALA A 136 35.66 -3.95 -5.70
CA ALA A 136 35.54 -4.22 -4.28
C ALA A 136 34.10 -4.07 -3.80
N LYS A 137 33.76 -4.81 -2.72
CA LYS A 137 32.47 -4.66 -2.04
C LYS A 137 32.54 -3.40 -1.17
N VAL A 138 31.66 -2.43 -1.42
CA VAL A 138 31.64 -1.22 -0.60
C VAL A 138 31.13 -1.65 0.78
N GLN A 139 32.01 -1.66 1.77
CA GLN A 139 31.57 -1.74 3.15
C GLN A 139 30.94 -0.39 3.47
N THR A 140 29.62 -0.33 3.43
CA THR A 140 28.90 0.73 4.12
C THR A 140 29.24 0.56 5.59
N VAL A 141 30.23 1.29 6.07
CA VAL A 141 30.47 1.47 7.48
C VAL A 141 29.24 2.20 7.98
N VAL A 142 28.26 1.43 8.47
CA VAL A 142 27.27 1.97 9.39
C VAL A 142 28.09 2.26 10.62
N GLU A 143 28.58 3.50 10.72
CA GLU A 143 29.31 4.01 11.86
C GLU A 143 28.35 3.93 13.05
N SER A 144 28.41 2.77 13.70
CA SER A 144 27.74 2.51 14.95
C SER A 144 28.48 3.39 15.93
N ALA A 145 27.83 4.48 16.34
CA ALA A 145 28.38 5.46 17.26
C ALA A 145 29.10 4.71 18.40
N PRO A 146 30.40 4.97 18.61
CA PRO A 146 31.15 4.23 19.61
C PRO A 146 30.52 4.49 20.97
N ALA A 147 30.25 3.41 21.70
CA ALA A 147 29.95 3.49 23.12
C ALA A 147 31.15 4.18 23.79
N GLU A 148 30.91 5.40 24.27
CA GLU A 148 31.86 6.15 25.08
C GLU A 148 32.14 5.37 26.36
N ASP A 149 33.34 4.77 26.42
CA ASP A 149 33.93 4.35 27.68
C ASP A 149 34.98 5.38 28.10
N GLN A 150 34.88 5.77 29.36
CA GLN A 150 35.53 6.93 29.95
C GLN A 150 36.99 6.63 30.27
N THR A 151 37.93 7.53 29.98
CA THR A 151 39.01 7.91 30.93
C THR A 151 39.61 9.27 30.55
N PRO A 152 39.80 10.21 31.51
CA PRO A 152 40.30 11.56 31.25
C PRO A 152 41.83 11.63 31.31
N ALA A 153 42.44 12.29 30.33
CA ALA A 153 43.83 12.75 30.42
C ALA A 153 43.88 14.28 30.34
N ALA A 154 44.32 14.86 31.45
CA ALA A 154 44.46 16.29 31.67
C ALA A 154 45.47 16.94 30.71
N GLY A 155 45.05 18.01 30.05
CA GLY A 155 45.91 18.92 29.31
C GLY A 155 45.33 20.33 29.34
N ARG A 156 45.86 21.16 30.26
CA ARG A 156 45.55 22.60 30.36
C ARG A 156 46.01 23.32 29.10
N GLY A 157 45.07 24.00 28.45
CA GLY A 157 45.32 25.05 27.46
C GLY A 157 44.15 26.02 27.52
N SER A 158 44.32 27.06 28.33
CA SER A 158 43.37 28.14 28.56
C SER A 158 43.31 29.07 27.36
N ASP A 159 42.15 29.15 26.69
CA ASP A 159 41.72 30.35 25.98
C ASP A 159 40.20 30.51 25.98
N ALA A 160 39.78 31.76 26.10
CA ALA A 160 38.46 32.33 26.35
C ALA A 160 37.31 31.69 25.53
N THR A 161 36.20 31.18 26.09
CA THR A 161 35.15 31.79 26.93
C THR A 161 34.22 32.79 26.21
N VAL A 162 33.50 32.38 25.16
CA VAL A 162 32.08 32.73 24.87
C VAL A 162 31.53 31.68 23.87
N GLY A 163 30.77 30.67 24.31
CA GLY A 163 30.17 29.70 23.36
C GLY A 163 29.58 28.40 23.92
N GLY A 164 29.51 28.21 25.25
CA GLY A 164 29.25 26.89 25.86
C GLY A 164 27.79 26.45 26.03
N VAL A 165 26.79 27.25 25.65
CA VAL A 165 25.37 26.91 25.94
C VAL A 165 24.65 26.24 24.76
N ALA A 166 25.21 26.29 23.55
CA ALA A 166 24.59 25.69 22.37
C ALA A 166 24.89 24.19 22.21
N ALA A 167 25.98 23.68 22.79
CA ALA A 167 26.38 22.27 22.63
C ALA A 167 25.51 21.30 23.45
N ALA A 168 25.18 21.63 24.70
CA ALA A 168 24.39 20.75 25.57
C ALA A 168 22.92 20.58 25.11
N VAL A 169 22.34 21.59 24.45
CA VAL A 169 20.96 21.52 23.93
C VAL A 169 20.88 20.70 22.63
N GLY A 170 22.00 20.56 21.91
CA GLY A 170 22.08 19.76 20.69
C GLY A 170 22.03 18.25 20.97
N GLU A 171 22.72 17.80 22.01
CA GLU A 171 22.87 16.38 22.35
C GLU A 171 21.55 15.75 22.82
N GLU A 172 20.79 16.48 23.65
CA GLU A 172 19.51 16.00 24.17
C GLU A 172 18.46 15.84 23.05
N ARG A 173 18.51 16.69 22.00
CA ARG A 173 17.64 16.57 20.83
C ARG A 173 17.97 15.37 19.95
N VAL A 174 19.24 14.98 19.87
CA VAL A 174 19.65 13.81 19.08
C VAL A 174 19.16 12.52 19.75
N ILE A 175 19.32 12.41 21.08
CA ILE A 175 18.85 11.26 21.87
C ILE A 175 17.32 11.14 21.86
N ALA A 176 16.59 12.26 21.90
CA ALA A 176 15.13 12.24 21.82
C ALA A 176 14.64 11.72 20.45
N ARG A 177 15.35 12.05 19.36
CA ARG A 177 14.97 11.64 18.01
C ARG A 177 15.20 10.15 17.76
N THR A 178 16.29 9.59 18.28
CA THR A 178 16.60 8.16 18.15
C THR A 178 15.57 7.31 18.89
N ARG A 179 15.22 7.68 20.13
CA ARG A 179 14.16 6.98 20.89
C ARG A 179 12.81 6.98 20.17
N LEU A 180 12.42 8.11 19.58
CA LEU A 180 11.18 8.19 18.80
C LEU A 180 11.22 7.29 17.55
N GLN A 181 12.37 7.19 16.88
CA GLN A 181 12.53 6.29 15.73
C GLN A 181 12.48 4.82 16.13
N GLU A 182 13.08 4.45 17.27
CA GLU A 182 13.02 3.10 17.83
C GLU A 182 11.58 2.73 18.23
N ASP A 183 10.86 3.64 18.90
CA ASP A 183 9.46 3.43 19.27
C ASP A 183 8.57 3.26 18.02
N LEU A 184 8.80 4.05 16.97
CA LEU A 184 8.06 3.95 15.72
C LEU A 184 8.36 2.63 14.99
N ALA A 185 9.63 2.20 14.99
CA ALA A 185 10.04 0.92 14.40
C ALA A 185 9.42 -0.28 15.14
N ALA A 186 9.42 -0.23 16.48
CA ALA A 186 8.79 -1.24 17.31
C ALA A 186 7.27 -1.30 17.11
N ASP A 187 6.61 -0.14 16.91
CA ASP A 187 5.17 -0.10 16.64
C ASP A 187 4.83 -0.63 15.23
N MET A 188 5.67 -0.35 14.23
CA MET A 188 5.53 -0.93 12.89
C MET A 188 5.69 -2.45 12.92
N GLU A 189 6.69 -2.99 13.64
CA GLU A 189 6.90 -4.43 13.76
C GLU A 189 5.69 -5.13 14.42
N LYS A 190 5.11 -4.53 15.47
CA LYS A 190 3.91 -5.06 16.12
C LYS A 190 2.71 -5.10 15.18
N ARG A 191 2.52 -4.07 14.34
CA ARG A 191 1.43 -4.04 13.35
C ARG A 191 1.61 -5.11 12.27
N HIS A 192 2.83 -5.27 11.75
CA HIS A 192 3.14 -6.34 10.82
C HIS A 192 2.86 -7.72 11.43
N HIS A 193 3.32 -7.94 12.66
CA HIS A 193 3.06 -9.20 13.37
C HIS A 193 1.56 -9.47 13.55
N PHE A 194 0.77 -8.44 13.90
CA PHE A 194 -0.66 -8.55 14.05
C PHE A 194 -1.39 -8.82 12.72
N GLN A 195 -1.04 -8.10 11.65
CA GLN A 195 -1.62 -8.26 10.32
C GLN A 195 -1.29 -9.62 9.68
N GLU A 196 -0.09 -10.15 9.88
CA GLU A 196 0.31 -11.42 9.26
C GLU A 196 -0.17 -12.65 10.01
N LYS A 197 -0.26 -12.58 11.35
CA LYS A 197 -0.56 -13.77 12.16
C LYS A 197 -1.95 -13.74 12.77
N THR A 198 -2.33 -12.64 13.40
CA THR A 198 -3.56 -12.58 14.20
C THR A 198 -4.77 -12.34 13.34
N LEU A 199 -4.67 -11.41 12.39
CA LEU A 199 -5.79 -10.98 11.54
C LEU A 199 -6.36 -12.14 10.69
N PRO A 200 -5.58 -12.98 10.00
CA PRO A 200 -6.13 -14.08 9.22
C PRO A 200 -6.78 -15.15 10.10
N LEU A 201 -6.27 -15.37 11.31
CA LEU A 201 -6.84 -16.32 12.26
C LEU A 201 -8.21 -15.85 12.77
N ILE A 202 -8.35 -14.54 13.05
CA ILE A 202 -9.63 -13.94 13.44
C ILE A 202 -10.66 -14.12 12.30
N PHE A 203 -10.29 -13.78 11.07
CA PHE A 203 -11.19 -13.93 9.92
C PHE A 203 -11.57 -15.38 9.64
N LEU A 204 -10.64 -16.32 9.81
CA LEU A 204 -10.93 -17.76 9.69
C LEU A 204 -11.91 -18.21 10.78
N GLY A 205 -11.73 -17.74 12.02
CA GLY A 205 -12.68 -17.98 13.11
C GLY A 205 -14.08 -17.44 12.82
N ILE A 206 -14.18 -16.19 12.33
CA ILE A 206 -15.46 -15.58 11.93
C ILE A 206 -16.09 -16.38 10.77
N GLY A 207 -15.32 -16.72 9.75
CA GLY A 207 -15.80 -17.53 8.62
C GLY A 207 -16.32 -18.90 9.05
N ALA A 208 -15.65 -19.56 9.99
CA ALA A 208 -16.10 -20.84 10.53
C ALA A 208 -17.41 -20.71 11.33
N VAL A 209 -17.54 -19.65 12.13
CA VAL A 209 -18.80 -19.35 12.84
C VAL A 209 -19.94 -19.08 11.85
N LEU A 210 -19.68 -18.29 10.80
CA LEU A 210 -20.68 -18.04 9.74
C LEU A 210 -21.06 -19.31 8.98
N LEU A 211 -20.11 -20.22 8.74
CA LEU A 211 -20.39 -21.53 8.13
C LEU A 211 -21.35 -22.35 9.01
N LEU A 212 -21.09 -22.41 10.31
CA LEU A 212 -21.98 -23.09 11.25
C LEU A 212 -23.34 -22.41 11.33
N LEU A 213 -23.38 -21.08 11.37
CA LEU A 213 -24.63 -20.31 11.36
C LEU A 213 -25.44 -20.61 10.08
N ASN A 214 -24.80 -20.57 8.91
CA ASN A 214 -25.43 -20.87 7.62
C ASN A 214 -26.01 -22.29 7.60
N ALA A 215 -25.24 -23.29 8.05
CA ALA A 215 -25.65 -24.68 8.04
C ALA A 215 -26.77 -25.00 9.05
N PHE A 216 -26.72 -24.45 10.26
CA PHE A 216 -27.62 -24.82 11.36
C PHE A 216 -28.77 -23.85 11.61
N VAL A 217 -28.65 -22.59 11.22
CA VAL A 217 -29.67 -21.57 11.49
C VAL A 217 -30.38 -21.18 10.20
N LEU A 218 -29.62 -20.75 9.18
CA LEU A 218 -30.23 -20.21 7.96
C LEU A 218 -30.82 -21.29 7.06
N THR A 219 -30.14 -22.43 6.92
CA THR A 219 -30.63 -23.52 6.06
C THR A 219 -31.98 -24.07 6.56
N PRO A 220 -32.17 -24.40 7.85
CA PRO A 220 -33.48 -24.83 8.36
C PRO A 220 -34.55 -23.75 8.25
N MET A 221 -34.22 -22.50 8.55
CA MET A 221 -35.15 -21.37 8.45
C MET A 221 -35.71 -21.22 7.03
N LEU A 222 -34.89 -21.49 6.01
CA LEU A 222 -35.34 -21.47 4.62
C LEU A 222 -36.27 -22.65 4.28
N GLY A 223 -36.00 -23.82 4.84
CA GLY A 223 -36.85 -25.01 4.71
C GLY A 223 -38.26 -24.76 5.23
N ASP A 224 -38.38 -24.09 6.37
CA ASP A 224 -39.68 -23.71 6.95
C ASP A 224 -40.43 -22.71 6.07
N VAL A 225 -39.74 -21.70 5.53
CA VAL A 225 -40.33 -20.72 4.59
C VAL A 225 -40.83 -21.38 3.31
N LEU A 226 -40.12 -22.41 2.84
CA LEU A 226 -40.47 -23.19 1.64
C LEU A 226 -41.40 -24.37 1.94
N SER A 227 -41.82 -24.56 3.20
CA SER A 227 -42.66 -25.68 3.66
C SER A 227 -42.12 -27.08 3.32
N LEU A 228 -40.79 -27.22 3.27
CA LEU A 228 -40.12 -28.51 3.09
C LEU A 228 -39.80 -29.10 4.48
N PRO A 229 -40.27 -30.31 4.82
CA PRO A 229 -40.02 -30.91 6.13
C PRO A 229 -38.55 -31.30 6.25
N MET A 230 -37.73 -30.40 6.80
CA MET A 230 -36.31 -30.64 6.86
C MET A 230 -35.91 -31.49 8.06
N SER A 231 -35.15 -32.55 7.80
CA SER A 231 -34.61 -33.43 8.84
C SER A 231 -33.22 -32.96 9.28
N VAL A 232 -32.80 -33.29 10.51
CA VAL A 232 -31.41 -33.01 11.00
C VAL A 232 -30.34 -33.53 10.03
N GLY A 233 -30.65 -34.55 9.23
CA GLY A 233 -29.76 -35.07 8.19
C GLY A 233 -29.45 -34.07 7.07
N GLU A 234 -30.35 -33.15 6.75
CA GLU A 234 -30.14 -32.16 5.68
C GLU A 234 -29.21 -31.02 6.10
N SER A 235 -29.26 -30.58 7.36
CA SER A 235 -28.28 -29.61 7.88
C SER A 235 -26.86 -30.18 7.85
N VAL A 236 -26.71 -31.46 8.19
CA VAL A 236 -25.41 -32.15 8.08
C VAL A 236 -25.00 -32.29 6.61
N GLY A 237 -25.93 -32.62 5.73
CA GLY A 237 -25.70 -32.65 4.29
C GLY A 237 -25.21 -31.31 3.73
N ALA A 238 -25.87 -30.20 4.08
CA ALA A 238 -25.49 -28.85 3.67
C ALA A 238 -24.08 -28.48 4.19
N LEU A 239 -23.78 -28.80 5.45
CA LEU A 239 -22.45 -28.58 6.02
C LEU A 239 -21.37 -29.37 5.25
N ILE A 240 -21.63 -30.64 4.92
CA ILE A 240 -20.72 -31.45 4.11
C ILE A 240 -20.49 -30.81 2.75
N VAL A 241 -21.55 -30.35 2.08
CA VAL A 241 -21.44 -29.66 0.78
C VAL A 241 -20.59 -28.40 0.90
N TYR A 242 -20.80 -27.55 1.91
CA TYR A 242 -19.99 -26.35 2.11
C TYR A 242 -18.52 -26.66 2.38
N VAL A 243 -18.24 -27.72 3.16
CA VAL A 243 -16.86 -28.17 3.42
C VAL A 243 -16.19 -28.67 2.14
N ILE A 244 -16.92 -29.42 1.29
CA ILE A 244 -16.41 -29.89 -0.01
C ILE A 244 -16.14 -28.70 -0.94
N LEU A 245 -17.07 -27.75 -1.04
CA LEU A 245 -16.90 -26.55 -1.84
C LEU A 245 -15.69 -25.74 -1.39
N PHE A 246 -15.52 -25.55 -0.07
CA PHE A 246 -14.33 -24.90 0.49
C PHE A 246 -13.04 -25.64 0.15
N ALA A 247 -13.04 -26.98 0.25
CA ALA A 247 -11.90 -27.82 -0.08
C ALA A 247 -11.51 -27.76 -1.57
N ILE A 248 -12.48 -27.56 -2.47
CA ILE A 248 -12.24 -27.33 -3.90
C ILE A 248 -11.79 -25.88 -4.16
N GLN A 249 -12.37 -24.91 -3.45
CA GLN A 249 -12.14 -23.49 -3.69
C GLN A 249 -10.74 -23.03 -3.26
N LEU A 250 -10.20 -23.60 -2.18
CA LEU A 250 -8.87 -23.27 -1.67
C LEU A 250 -7.74 -23.53 -2.69
N PRO A 251 -7.63 -24.73 -3.33
CA PRO A 251 -6.64 -24.95 -4.37
C PRO A 251 -6.91 -24.10 -5.64
N CYS A 252 -8.18 -23.81 -5.98
CA CYS A 252 -8.50 -22.90 -7.08
C CYS A 252 -7.95 -21.48 -6.87
N LEU A 253 -8.15 -20.93 -5.67
CA LEU A 253 -7.63 -19.63 -5.30
C LEU A 253 -6.10 -19.63 -5.24
N PHE A 254 -5.50 -20.72 -4.76
CA PHE A 254 -4.05 -20.88 -4.80
C PHE A 254 -3.51 -20.86 -6.23
N ILE A 255 -4.15 -21.58 -7.16
CA ILE A 255 -3.82 -21.51 -8.60
C ILE A 255 -4.02 -20.08 -9.11
N GLY A 256 -5.10 -19.40 -8.73
CA GLY A 256 -5.35 -18.00 -9.07
C GLY A 256 -4.21 -17.07 -8.66
N ILE A 257 -3.71 -17.18 -7.42
CA ILE A 257 -2.55 -16.42 -6.94
C ILE A 257 -1.29 -16.77 -7.74
N LEU A 258 -1.04 -18.05 -8.05
CA LEU A 258 0.12 -18.43 -8.86
C LEU A 258 0.07 -17.84 -10.28
N VAL A 259 -1.12 -17.80 -10.88
CA VAL A 259 -1.34 -17.17 -12.19
C VAL A 259 -1.10 -15.67 -12.09
N ILE A 260 -1.62 -15.00 -11.06
CA ILE A 260 -1.41 -13.56 -10.82
C ILE A 260 0.08 -13.26 -10.63
N SER A 261 0.77 -14.00 -9.75
CA SER A 261 2.20 -13.84 -9.51
C SER A 261 3.03 -14.02 -10.78
N LYS A 262 2.62 -14.91 -11.68
CA LYS A 262 3.28 -15.12 -12.98
C LYS A 262 2.98 -14.02 -13.99
N LEU A 263 1.76 -13.49 -14.01
CA LEU A 263 1.33 -12.47 -14.98
C LEU A 263 1.83 -11.07 -14.61
N PHE A 264 1.81 -10.75 -13.32
CA PHE A 264 2.08 -9.40 -12.82
C PHE A 264 3.42 -9.28 -12.07
N GLY A 265 4.07 -10.40 -11.74
CA GLY A 265 5.33 -10.40 -11.01
C GLY A 265 5.20 -10.03 -9.54
N SER A 266 3.99 -10.09 -8.98
CA SER A 266 3.73 -9.80 -7.57
C SER A 266 4.32 -10.88 -6.65
N ALA A 267 4.91 -10.42 -5.55
CA ALA A 267 5.55 -11.25 -4.53
C ALA A 267 4.60 -11.40 -3.32
N PHE A 268 4.11 -12.62 -3.07
CA PHE A 268 3.09 -12.86 -2.03
C PHE A 268 3.66 -13.22 -0.64
N GLY A 269 4.91 -12.82 -0.36
CA GLY A 269 5.60 -13.18 0.88
C GLY A 269 5.77 -14.70 1.06
N GLU A 270 5.84 -15.15 2.31
CA GLU A 270 5.93 -16.59 2.60
C GLU A 270 4.66 -17.35 2.20
N LEU A 271 4.83 -18.49 1.52
CA LEU A 271 3.74 -19.32 1.00
C LEU A 271 2.71 -19.71 2.08
N PHE A 272 3.18 -19.99 3.31
CA PHE A 272 2.28 -20.31 4.43
C PHE A 272 1.45 -19.11 4.91
N SER A 273 2.00 -17.89 4.84
CA SER A 273 1.26 -16.67 5.16
C SER A 273 0.19 -16.42 4.11
N ALA A 274 0.55 -16.50 2.83
CA ALA A 274 -0.37 -16.38 1.71
C ALA A 274 -1.52 -17.41 1.78
N LEU A 275 -1.19 -18.67 2.09
CA LEU A 275 -2.18 -19.75 2.20
C LEU A 275 -3.19 -19.50 3.34
N LYS A 276 -2.74 -19.01 4.50
CA LYS A 276 -3.64 -18.67 5.62
C LYS A 276 -4.57 -17.51 5.25
N LYS A 277 -4.05 -16.46 4.62
CA LYS A 277 -4.84 -15.32 4.13
C LYS A 277 -5.86 -15.76 3.10
N LEU A 278 -5.46 -16.62 2.16
CA LEU A 278 -6.36 -17.20 1.17
C LEU A 278 -7.45 -18.06 1.82
N ALA A 279 -7.12 -18.91 2.78
CA ALA A 279 -8.09 -19.75 3.48
C ALA A 279 -9.12 -18.89 4.22
N ALA A 280 -8.67 -17.86 4.93
CA ALA A 280 -9.53 -16.92 5.62
C ALA A 280 -10.42 -16.12 4.64
N LEU A 281 -9.85 -15.65 3.52
CA LEU A 281 -10.60 -14.94 2.48
C LEU A 281 -11.66 -15.84 1.84
N ALA A 282 -11.29 -17.07 1.45
CA ALA A 282 -12.18 -18.04 0.84
C ALA A 282 -13.35 -18.40 1.75
N LEU A 283 -13.06 -18.67 3.02
CA LEU A 283 -14.07 -19.04 4.01
C LEU A 283 -15.00 -17.86 4.29
N LEU A 284 -14.44 -16.68 4.57
CA LEU A 284 -15.24 -15.51 4.95
C LEU A 284 -16.07 -14.97 3.78
N ALA A 285 -15.45 -14.73 2.62
CA ALA A 285 -16.15 -14.22 1.45
C ALA A 285 -17.14 -15.26 0.89
N GLY A 286 -16.80 -16.56 0.94
CA GLY A 286 -17.72 -17.63 0.54
C GLY A 286 -18.97 -17.71 1.42
N GLN A 287 -18.80 -17.67 2.75
CA GLN A 287 -19.97 -17.69 3.65
C GLN A 287 -20.79 -16.40 3.58
N PHE A 288 -20.14 -15.26 3.34
CA PHE A 288 -20.83 -14.00 3.11
C PHE A 288 -21.66 -14.05 1.82
N ASP A 289 -21.13 -14.61 0.72
CA ASP A 289 -21.87 -14.75 -0.54
C ASP A 289 -23.15 -15.57 -0.35
N VAL A 290 -23.08 -16.67 0.40
CA VAL A 290 -24.25 -17.50 0.75
C VAL A 290 -25.29 -16.70 1.55
N MET A 291 -24.87 -15.91 2.54
CA MET A 291 -25.80 -15.07 3.31
C MET A 291 -26.46 -13.99 2.45
N VAL A 292 -25.69 -13.38 1.56
CA VAL A 292 -26.21 -12.38 0.61
C VAL A 292 -27.21 -13.02 -0.33
N ASP A 293 -26.89 -14.17 -0.92
CA ASP A 293 -27.80 -14.90 -1.80
C ASP A 293 -29.13 -15.15 -1.11
N LEU A 294 -29.07 -15.71 0.10
CA LEU A 294 -30.26 -16.02 0.88
C LEU A 294 -31.09 -14.77 1.21
N GLY A 295 -30.42 -13.71 1.66
CA GLY A 295 -31.09 -12.44 1.99
C GLY A 295 -31.75 -11.81 0.78
N PHE A 296 -31.11 -11.90 -0.39
CA PHE A 296 -31.63 -11.39 -1.65
C PHE A 296 -32.80 -12.23 -2.17
N ASP A 297 -32.71 -13.55 -2.10
CA ASP A 297 -33.79 -14.46 -2.49
C ASP A 297 -35.05 -14.20 -1.65
N ILE A 298 -34.88 -13.99 -0.33
CA ILE A 298 -35.97 -13.66 0.59
C ILE A 298 -36.57 -12.29 0.27
N MET A 299 -35.73 -11.25 0.11
CA MET A 299 -36.22 -9.88 -0.05
C MET A 299 -36.80 -9.59 -1.43
N LEU A 300 -36.20 -10.13 -2.48
CA LEU A 300 -36.49 -9.76 -3.86
C LEU A 300 -37.38 -10.79 -4.57
N GLY A 301 -37.74 -11.89 -3.91
CA GLY A 301 -38.71 -12.87 -4.41
C GLY A 301 -38.40 -13.39 -5.81
N GLY A 302 -37.11 -13.50 -6.15
CA GLY A 302 -36.68 -13.98 -7.46
C GLY A 302 -36.70 -12.93 -8.60
N LEU A 303 -36.44 -11.64 -8.33
CA LEU A 303 -36.20 -10.58 -9.34
C LEU A 303 -35.02 -10.85 -10.33
N GLY A 304 -34.54 -12.09 -10.41
CA GLY A 304 -33.68 -12.62 -11.47
C GLY A 304 -32.43 -11.77 -11.70
N PHE A 305 -32.34 -11.20 -12.90
CA PHE A 305 -31.13 -10.51 -13.38
C PHE A 305 -30.71 -9.31 -12.53
N LEU A 306 -31.66 -8.51 -12.02
CA LEU A 306 -31.30 -7.34 -11.21
C LEU A 306 -30.70 -7.76 -9.86
N ALA A 307 -31.30 -8.78 -9.22
CA ALA A 307 -30.80 -9.36 -7.98
C ALA A 307 -29.39 -9.91 -8.19
N PHE A 308 -29.14 -10.59 -9.32
CA PHE A 308 -27.81 -11.08 -9.69
C PHE A 308 -26.76 -9.96 -9.77
N TRP A 309 -27.02 -8.85 -10.46
CA TRP A 309 -26.05 -7.75 -10.55
C TRP A 309 -25.77 -7.09 -9.21
N LEU A 310 -26.83 -6.88 -8.41
CA LEU A 310 -26.68 -6.25 -7.10
C LEU A 310 -25.92 -7.18 -6.14
N LYS A 311 -26.17 -8.50 -6.22
CA LYS A 311 -25.37 -9.53 -5.54
C LYS A 311 -23.91 -9.46 -5.97
N MET A 312 -23.63 -9.47 -7.27
CA MET A 312 -22.26 -9.43 -7.80
C MET A 312 -21.51 -8.18 -7.35
N ALA A 313 -22.17 -7.02 -7.35
CA ALA A 313 -21.59 -5.77 -6.87
C ALA A 313 -21.28 -5.81 -5.36
N LEU A 314 -22.20 -6.35 -4.55
CA LEU A 314 -22.02 -6.47 -3.11
C LEU A 314 -20.91 -7.48 -2.76
N SER A 315 -20.94 -8.65 -3.42
CA SER A 315 -19.93 -9.70 -3.30
C SER A 315 -18.54 -9.19 -3.67
N PHE A 316 -18.41 -8.48 -4.80
CA PHE A 316 -17.17 -7.84 -5.21
C PHE A 316 -16.70 -6.79 -4.20
N GLY A 317 -17.60 -5.91 -3.71
CA GLY A 317 -17.25 -4.88 -2.73
C GLY A 317 -16.70 -5.44 -1.43
N VAL A 318 -17.31 -6.51 -0.91
CA VAL A 318 -16.82 -7.19 0.29
C VAL A 318 -15.51 -7.93 0.02
N PHE A 319 -15.43 -8.66 -1.09
CA PHE A 319 -14.19 -9.35 -1.47
C PHE A 319 -13.03 -8.37 -1.64
N TRP A 320 -13.27 -7.23 -2.28
CA TRP A 320 -12.29 -6.16 -2.47
C TRP A 320 -11.81 -5.60 -1.13
N GLY A 321 -12.73 -5.26 -0.22
CA GLY A 321 -12.39 -4.73 1.09
C GLY A 321 -11.55 -5.71 1.90
N LEU A 322 -11.95 -6.98 1.92
CA LEU A 322 -11.21 -8.05 2.60
C LEU A 322 -9.84 -8.30 1.95
N SER A 323 -9.76 -8.29 0.63
CA SER A 323 -8.52 -8.49 -0.11
C SER A 323 -7.53 -7.36 0.18
N LYS A 324 -7.98 -6.10 0.13
CA LYS A 324 -7.14 -4.94 0.48
C LYS A 324 -6.66 -4.99 1.92
N GLN A 325 -7.50 -5.45 2.85
CA GLN A 325 -7.12 -5.54 4.25
C GLN A 325 -6.14 -6.69 4.56
N MET A 326 -6.15 -7.76 3.77
CA MET A 326 -5.29 -8.92 3.94
C MET A 326 -3.99 -8.85 3.12
N PHE A 327 -4.10 -8.21 1.95
CA PHE A 327 -3.04 -8.07 0.95
C PHE A 327 -2.89 -6.59 0.62
N ASP A 328 -2.15 -5.87 1.46
CA ASP A 328 -1.91 -4.43 1.28
C ASP A 328 -1.24 -4.12 -0.09
N GLU A 329 -0.49 -5.08 -0.63
CA GLU A 329 0.22 -4.96 -1.91
C GLU A 329 -0.61 -5.34 -3.14
N LEU A 330 -1.83 -5.87 -2.98
CA LEU A 330 -2.60 -6.36 -4.12
C LEU A 330 -3.13 -5.21 -4.97
N GLU A 331 -2.82 -5.21 -6.26
CA GLU A 331 -3.36 -4.20 -7.16
C GLU A 331 -4.87 -4.40 -7.42
N PRO A 332 -5.59 -3.33 -7.79
CA PRO A 332 -6.98 -3.41 -8.24
C PRO A 332 -7.28 -4.52 -9.25
N THR A 333 -6.43 -4.62 -10.27
CA THR A 333 -6.54 -5.55 -11.39
C THR A 333 -6.38 -7.00 -10.92
N GLU A 334 -5.39 -7.25 -10.07
CA GLU A 334 -5.14 -8.55 -9.45
C GLU A 334 -6.31 -8.99 -8.57
N THR A 335 -6.89 -8.07 -7.81
CA THR A 335 -8.07 -8.32 -6.97
C THR A 335 -9.27 -8.76 -7.81
N ILE A 336 -9.50 -8.11 -8.96
CA ILE A 336 -10.57 -8.50 -9.90
C ILE A 336 -10.33 -9.89 -10.48
N VAL A 337 -9.10 -10.19 -10.90
CA VAL A 337 -8.74 -11.52 -11.42
C VAL A 337 -8.95 -12.60 -10.36
N LEU A 338 -8.54 -12.35 -9.12
CA LEU A 338 -8.71 -13.28 -8.01
C LEU A 338 -10.19 -13.51 -7.70
N TRP A 339 -11.01 -12.46 -7.74
CA TRP A 339 -12.46 -12.56 -7.53
C TRP A 339 -13.14 -13.37 -8.64
N ILE A 340 -12.80 -13.13 -9.91
CA ILE A 340 -13.31 -13.91 -11.05
C ILE A 340 -12.90 -15.38 -10.90
N ALA A 341 -11.63 -15.64 -10.55
CA ALA A 341 -11.16 -16.99 -10.29
C ALA A 341 -11.95 -17.65 -9.14
N MET A 342 -12.20 -16.93 -8.05
CA MET A 342 -13.00 -17.40 -6.92
C MET A 342 -14.41 -17.81 -7.33
N LEU A 343 -15.02 -17.06 -8.25
CA LEU A 343 -16.42 -17.24 -8.66
C LEU A 343 -16.59 -18.35 -9.69
N PHE A 344 -15.71 -18.42 -10.70
CA PHE A 344 -15.91 -19.31 -11.85
C PHE A 344 -15.15 -20.64 -11.75
N LEU A 345 -13.93 -20.70 -11.18
CA LEU A 345 -13.15 -21.94 -11.16
C LEU A 345 -13.88 -23.10 -10.45
N PRO A 346 -14.46 -22.92 -9.25
CA PRO A 346 -15.14 -24.01 -8.57
C PRO A 346 -16.28 -24.61 -9.41
N GLY A 347 -17.04 -23.76 -10.09
CA GLY A 347 -18.11 -24.18 -11.00
C GLY A 347 -17.60 -24.98 -12.18
N PHE A 348 -16.53 -24.53 -12.84
CA PHE A 348 -15.91 -25.27 -13.96
C PHE A 348 -15.34 -26.62 -13.52
N ILE A 349 -14.70 -26.68 -12.34
CA ILE A 349 -14.16 -27.94 -11.81
C ILE A 349 -15.30 -28.92 -11.49
N LEU A 350 -16.36 -28.45 -10.82
CA LEU A 350 -17.53 -29.29 -10.53
C LEU A 350 -18.18 -29.81 -11.82
N LEU A 351 -18.35 -28.95 -12.82
CA LEU A 351 -18.87 -29.34 -14.13
C LEU A 351 -17.99 -30.41 -14.79
N GLY A 352 -16.67 -30.23 -14.76
CA GLY A 352 -15.71 -31.22 -15.29
C GLY A 352 -15.77 -32.56 -14.55
N VAL A 353 -15.88 -32.53 -13.21
CA VAL A 353 -16.05 -33.75 -12.40
C VAL A 353 -17.36 -34.45 -12.73
N LEU A 354 -18.48 -33.73 -12.85
CA LEU A 354 -19.76 -34.30 -13.25
C LEU A 354 -19.69 -34.95 -14.64
N PHE A 355 -19.06 -34.27 -15.60
CA PHE A 355 -18.85 -34.80 -16.94
C PHE A 355 -18.00 -36.09 -16.93
N LEU A 356 -16.93 -36.14 -16.14
CA LEU A 356 -16.08 -37.32 -15.98
C LEU A 356 -16.79 -38.50 -15.30
N LEU A 357 -17.74 -38.22 -14.41
CA LEU A 357 -18.55 -39.24 -13.75
C LEU A 357 -19.67 -39.81 -14.65
N GLY A 358 -19.80 -39.32 -15.88
CA GLY A 358 -20.85 -39.77 -16.80
C GLY A 358 -22.25 -39.36 -16.34
N ALA A 359 -22.36 -38.36 -15.48
CA ALA A 359 -23.64 -37.73 -15.18
C ALA A 359 -24.06 -36.93 -16.42
N SER A 360 -24.86 -37.55 -17.27
CA SER A 360 -25.57 -36.86 -18.35
C SER A 360 -26.49 -35.84 -17.71
N LEU A 361 -26.09 -34.57 -17.73
CA LEU A 361 -26.87 -33.41 -17.25
C LEU A 361 -28.17 -33.24 -18.02
#